data_AF-A0A5M3VQS9-F1
#
_entry.id   AF-A0A5M3VQS9-F1
#
_cell.length_a   1.000
_cell.length_b   1.000
_cell.length_c   1.000
_cell.angle_alpha   90.00
_cell.angle_beta   90.00
_cell.angle_gamma   90.00
#
_symmetry.space_group_name_H-M   'P 1'
#
loop_
_entity.id
_entity.type
_entity.pdbx_description
1 polymer ?
#
loop_
_entity_poly.entity_id
_entity_poly.type
_entity_poly.pdbx_seq_one_letter_code
_entity_poly.pdbx_strand_id
1 'polypeptide(L)'
;MTDLLASTEQQRLIGSRDPAEHLAAIGVLRTGLAVERAADQIYALTSFELTERFTEVCGWSVQDCQNWLARILAETLLEPVGRERG
;
A
#
# COMPACT_ATOMS: atom_id res chain seq x y z
N MET A 1 18.66 -7.24 -18.58
CA MET A 1 17.37 -7.59 -17.94
C MET A 1 17.06 -6.73 -16.71
N THR A 2 17.90 -5.73 -16.38
CA THR A 2 17.75 -4.85 -15.21
C THR A 2 16.85 -3.64 -15.49
N ASP A 3 16.81 -3.17 -16.74
CA ASP A 3 16.08 -1.95 -17.14
C ASP A 3 14.56 -2.04 -17.02
N LEU A 4 13.98 -3.24 -17.21
CA LEU A 4 12.53 -3.45 -17.11
C LEU A 4 12.03 -3.47 -15.66
N LEU A 5 12.82 -4.04 -14.75
CA LEU A 5 12.51 -4.04 -13.31
C LEU A 5 12.65 -2.63 -12.74
N ALA A 6 13.71 -1.91 -13.12
CA ALA A 6 13.91 -0.52 -12.71
C ALA A 6 12.80 0.41 -13.22
N SER A 7 12.34 0.24 -14.46
CA SER A 7 11.23 1.03 -15.00
C SER A 7 9.88 0.70 -14.34
N THR A 8 9.65 -0.57 -14.03
CA THR A 8 8.45 -1.01 -13.30
C THR A 8 8.42 -0.43 -11.88
N GLU A 9 9.54 -0.48 -11.17
CA GLU A 9 9.66 0.10 -9.83
C GLU A 9 9.49 1.62 -9.82
N GLN A 10 10.05 2.32 -10.82
CA GLN A 10 9.87 3.76 -10.94
C GLN A 10 8.43 4.15 -11.28
N GLN A 11 7.76 3.39 -12.16
CA GLN A 11 6.35 3.61 -12.48
C GLN A 11 5.46 3.41 -11.25
N ARG A 12 5.79 2.42 -10.43
CA ARG A 12 5.08 2.12 -9.18
C ARG A 12 5.32 3.17 -8.11
N LEU A 13 6.54 3.69 -8.00
CA LEU A 13 6.85 4.82 -7.13
C LEU A 13 6.01 6.06 -7.49
N ILE A 14 5.89 6.35 -8.79
CA ILE A 14 5.05 7.45 -9.29
C ILE A 14 3.57 7.15 -9.01
N GLY A 15 3.09 5.96 -9.37
CA GLY A 15 1.70 5.54 -9.20
C GLY A 15 1.25 5.37 -7.76
N SER A 16 2.17 5.33 -6.79
CA SER A 16 1.84 5.28 -5.35
C SER A 16 1.48 6.64 -4.77
N ARG A 17 1.76 7.75 -5.49
CA ARG A 17 1.44 9.11 -5.04
C ARG A 17 -0.05 9.42 -5.20
N ASP A 18 -0.64 9.09 -6.36
CA ASP A 18 -2.05 9.41 -6.65
C ASP A 18 -3.03 8.84 -5.59
N PRO A 19 -2.89 7.58 -5.13
CA PRO A 19 -3.77 7.07 -4.08
C PRO A 19 -3.54 7.76 -2.73
N ALA A 20 -2.29 8.09 -2.38
CA ALA A 20 -1.99 8.82 -1.14
C ALA A 20 -2.63 10.22 -1.15
N GLU A 21 -2.49 10.94 -2.27
CA GLU A 21 -3.09 12.26 -2.47
C GLU A 21 -4.61 12.19 -2.44
N HIS A 22 -5.21 11.17 -3.07
CA HIS A 22 -6.64 10.94 -3.02
C HIS A 22 -7.15 10.72 -1.59
N LEU A 23 -6.49 9.84 -0.82
CA LEU A 23 -6.84 9.56 0.58
C LEU A 23 -6.71 10.81 1.46
N ALA A 24 -5.69 11.64 1.21
CA ALA A 24 -5.52 12.92 1.89
C ALA A 24 -6.66 13.89 1.55
N ALA A 25 -7.03 13.98 0.27
CA ALA A 25 -8.07 14.89 -0.21
C ALA A 25 -9.45 14.57 0.38
N ILE A 26 -9.75 13.29 0.64
CA ILE A 26 -11.00 12.88 1.29
C ILE A 26 -10.90 12.85 2.83
N GLY A 27 -9.76 13.24 3.40
CA GLY A 27 -9.59 13.42 4.85
C GLY A 27 -9.59 12.13 5.67
N VAL A 28 -9.27 10.98 5.08
CA VAL A 28 -9.32 9.67 5.76
C VAL A 28 -7.97 9.16 6.25
N LEU A 29 -6.87 9.83 5.88
CA LEU A 29 -5.54 9.47 6.38
C LEU A 29 -5.48 9.62 7.90
N ARG A 30 -4.70 8.73 8.53
CA ARG A 30 -4.43 8.80 9.96
C ARG A 30 -3.88 10.17 10.37
N THR A 31 -4.33 10.64 11.52
CA THR A 31 -3.90 11.90 12.12
C THR A 31 -2.37 11.93 12.26
N GLY A 32 -1.75 12.95 11.67
CA GLY A 32 -0.29 13.12 11.68
C GLY A 32 0.47 12.33 10.62
N LEU A 33 -0.20 11.53 9.78
CA LEU A 33 0.43 10.86 8.65
C LEU A 33 0.52 11.82 7.46
N ALA A 34 1.75 12.17 7.08
CA ALA A 34 2.01 12.97 5.89
C ALA A 34 1.71 12.19 4.60
N VAL A 35 1.27 12.89 3.54
CA VAL A 35 0.92 12.29 2.24
C VAL A 35 2.11 11.55 1.62
N GLU A 36 3.31 12.12 1.75
CA GLU A 36 4.54 11.53 1.24
C GLU A 36 4.85 10.21 1.96
N ARG A 37 4.57 10.15 3.27
CA ARG A 37 4.74 8.92 4.06
C ARG A 37 3.68 7.87 3.74
N ALA A 38 2.46 8.29 3.45
CA ALA A 38 1.43 7.39 2.93
C ALA A 38 1.84 6.80 1.57
N ALA A 39 2.38 7.62 0.66
CA ALA A 39 2.90 7.17 -0.62
C ALA A 39 4.07 6.19 -0.48
N ASP A 40 5.03 6.47 0.42
CA ASP A 40 6.14 5.56 0.74
C ASP A 40 5.62 4.19 1.21
N GLN A 41 4.57 4.17 2.05
CA GLN A 41 3.97 2.94 2.56
C GLN A 41 3.21 2.15 1.49
N ILE A 42 2.47 2.83 0.62
CA ILE A 42 1.82 2.22 -0.55
C ILE A 42 2.88 1.61 -1.48
N TYR A 43 3.96 2.36 -1.75
CA TYR A 43 5.09 1.87 -2.53
C TYR A 43 5.81 0.70 -1.84
N ALA A 44 5.95 0.65 -0.53
CA ALA A 44 6.58 -0.51 0.10
C ALA A 44 5.68 -1.76 0.02
N LEU A 45 4.39 -1.61 0.27
CA LEU A 45 3.44 -2.73 0.41
C LEU A 45 2.99 -3.31 -0.93
N THR A 46 2.92 -2.50 -1.99
CA THR A 46 2.47 -2.96 -3.32
C THR A 46 3.61 -3.49 -4.19
N SER A 47 4.75 -3.85 -3.59
CA SER A 47 5.91 -4.31 -4.36
C SER A 47 5.69 -5.68 -4.98
N PHE A 48 6.31 -5.88 -6.15
CA PHE A 48 6.24 -7.16 -6.83
C PHE A 48 6.87 -8.25 -5.97
N GLU A 49 8.00 -7.95 -5.32
CA GLU A 49 8.74 -8.88 -4.47
C GLU A 49 7.91 -9.34 -3.26
N LEU A 50 7.05 -8.48 -2.71
CA LEU A 50 6.17 -8.86 -1.62
C LEU A 50 5.08 -9.81 -2.13
N THR A 51 4.48 -9.51 -3.28
CA THR A 51 3.47 -10.38 -3.90
C THR A 51 4.07 -11.74 -4.24
N GLU A 52 5.23 -11.77 -4.90
CA GLU A 52 5.96 -12.99 -5.27
C GLU A 52 6.32 -13.83 -4.04
N ARG A 53 6.79 -13.22 -2.95
CA ARG A 53 7.06 -13.97 -1.71
C ARG A 53 5.81 -14.63 -1.14
N PHE A 54 4.68 -13.94 -1.13
CA PHE A 54 3.46 -14.54 -0.59
C PHE A 54 2.91 -15.65 -1.51
N THR A 55 2.91 -15.45 -2.83
CA THR A 55 2.33 -16.45 -3.75
C THR A 55 3.27 -17.61 -4.02
N GLU A 56 4.54 -17.34 -4.33
CA GLU A 56 5.49 -18.37 -4.78
C GLU A 56 6.20 -19.06 -3.61
N VAL A 57 6.46 -18.35 -2.51
CA VAL A 57 7.20 -18.91 -1.35
C VAL A 57 6.25 -19.35 -0.23
N CYS A 58 5.28 -18.51 0.15
CA CYS A 58 4.33 -18.84 1.22
C CYS A 58 3.12 -19.65 0.72
N GLY A 59 2.96 -19.83 -0.59
CA GLY A 59 1.90 -20.63 -1.20
C GLY A 59 0.51 -20.02 -1.07
N TRP A 60 0.41 -18.71 -0.87
CA TRP A 60 -0.89 -18.02 -0.82
C TRP A 60 -1.51 -17.97 -2.20
N SER A 61 -2.84 -18.01 -2.25
CA SER A 61 -3.53 -17.60 -3.46
C SER A 61 -3.32 -16.10 -3.70
N VAL A 62 -3.37 -15.67 -4.96
CA VAL A 62 -3.34 -14.23 -5.32
C VAL A 62 -4.45 -13.48 -4.58
N GLN A 63 -5.63 -14.09 -4.43
CA GLN A 63 -6.76 -13.50 -3.73
C GLN A 63 -6.47 -13.28 -2.24
N ASP A 64 -5.83 -14.25 -1.57
CA ASP A 64 -5.45 -14.11 -0.15
C ASP A 64 -4.41 -13.00 0.04
N CYS A 65 -3.45 -12.90 -0.87
CA CYS A 65 -2.46 -11.82 -0.88
C CYS A 65 -3.13 -10.45 -1.06
N GLN A 66 -4.07 -10.32 -2.01
CA GLN A 66 -4.82 -9.08 -2.25
C GLN A 66 -5.67 -8.68 -1.04
N ASN A 67 -6.39 -9.63 -0.44
CA ASN A 67 -7.22 -9.39 0.75
C ASN A 67 -6.37 -8.92 1.93
N TRP A 68 -5.23 -9.55 2.15
CA TRP A 68 -4.29 -9.16 3.19
C TRP A 68 -3.69 -7.77 2.91
N LEU A 69 -3.27 -7.50 1.67
CA LEU A 69 -2.71 -6.21 1.28
C LEU A 69 -3.69 -5.07 1.52
N ALA A 70 -4.95 -5.24 1.08
CA ALA A 70 -6.00 -4.25 1.28
C ALA A 70 -6.22 -3.96 2.77
N ARG A 71 -6.25 -5.01 3.60
CA ARG A 71 -6.41 -4.88 5.05
C ARG A 71 -5.23 -4.12 5.68
N ILE A 72 -3.99 -4.50 5.35
CA ILE A 72 -2.79 -3.86 5.93
C ILE A 72 -2.66 -2.41 5.46
N LEU A 73 -2.95 -2.11 4.20
CA LEU A 73 -2.99 -0.74 3.70
C LEU A 73 -4.03 0.09 4.45
N ALA A 74 -5.25 -0.44 4.64
CA ALA A 74 -6.29 0.26 5.38
C ALA A 74 -5.88 0.51 6.84
N GLU A 75 -5.38 -0.51 7.55
CA GLU A 75 -4.92 -0.39 8.94
C GLU A 75 -3.76 0.60 9.10
N THR A 76 -2.86 0.65 8.11
CA THR A 76 -1.66 1.48 8.15
C THR A 76 -1.95 2.93 7.80
N LEU A 77 -2.79 3.17 6.79
CA LEU A 77 -3.00 4.50 6.21
C LEU A 77 -4.18 5.25 6.81
N LEU A 78 -5.25 4.55 7.18
CA LEU A 78 -6.52 5.19 7.53
C LEU A 78 -6.62 5.47 9.02
N GLU A 79 -7.32 6.55 9.36
CA GLU A 79 -7.78 6.74 10.73
C GLU A 79 -8.71 5.57 11.08
N PRO A 80 -8.51 4.89 12.23
CA PRO A 80 -9.46 3.89 12.68
C PRO A 80 -10.83 4.53 12.78
N VAL A 81 -11.83 3.95 12.11
CA VAL A 81 -13.23 4.31 12.36
C VAL A 81 -13.44 4.09 13.85
N GLY A 82 -13.70 5.16 14.60
CA GLY A 82 -13.72 5.12 16.05
C GLY A 82 -14.57 3.94 16.52
N ARG A 83 -13.95 3.02 17.28
CA ARG A 83 -14.71 2.41 18.37
C ARG A 83 -15.13 3.61 19.21
N GLU A 84 -16.43 3.87 19.25
CA GLU A 84 -17.02 4.92 20.07
C GLU A 84 -16.29 4.90 21.42
N ARG A 85 -15.77 6.06 21.82
CA ARG A 85 -15.20 6.24 23.17
C ARG A 85 -16.34 5.98 24.15
N GLY A 86 -16.42 4.75 24.65
CA GLY A 86 -17.21 4.41 25.83
C GLY A 86 -16.64 5.07 27.08
#